data_AF-A0A0J1GNF6-F1
#
_entry.id   AF-A0A0J1GNF6-F1
#
_cell.length_a   1.000
_cell.length_b   1.000
_cell.length_c   1.000
_cell.angle_alpha   90.00
_cell.angle_beta   90.00
_cell.angle_gamma   90.00
#
_symmetry.space_group_name_H-M   'P 1'
#
loop_
_entity.id
_entity.type
_entity.pdbx_description
1 polymer ?
#
loop_
_entity_poly.entity_id
_entity_poly.type
_entity_poly.pdbx_seq_one_letter_code
_entity_poly.pdbx_strand_id
1 'polypeptide(L)'
;MKKTLSLLMLVAALSGCEEANKAIDKAQDAANSAVDTMQEKMESVDLGELNLEKLGDASKSAEALILAVDEALNADFSDPEVLINTQEHIANAYKCLVDMSSESTAEKMMAKVMETIGNPETKTLIEQGVEKAQAAKECVM
;
A
#
# COMPACT_ATOMS: atom_id res chain seq x y z
N MET A 1 -52.13 -11.70 -9.70
CA MET A 1 -52.00 -10.23 -9.73
C MET A 1 -51.74 -9.71 -8.32
N LYS A 2 -50.76 -8.80 -8.13
CA LYS A 2 -50.63 -7.79 -7.03
C LYS A 2 -50.44 -8.35 -5.60
N LYS A 3 -49.48 -7.95 -4.74
CA LYS A 3 -48.60 -6.77 -4.63
C LYS A 3 -47.42 -7.14 -3.72
N THR A 4 -46.20 -6.85 -4.16
CA THR A 4 -45.04 -6.58 -3.31
C THR A 4 -45.10 -5.12 -2.85
N LEU A 5 -45.02 -4.85 -1.56
CA LEU A 5 -44.83 -3.51 -1.01
C LEU A 5 -44.41 -3.60 0.46
N SER A 6 -43.10 -3.51 0.70
CA SER A 6 -42.52 -2.67 1.74
C SER A 6 -41.00 -2.67 1.57
N LEU A 7 -40.57 -1.71 0.75
CA LEU A 7 -39.21 -1.26 0.54
C LEU A 7 -39.01 -0.03 1.44
N LEU A 8 -37.79 0.15 1.94
CA LEU A 8 -37.21 1.39 2.51
C LEU A 8 -37.69 1.88 3.88
N MET A 9 -36.81 1.71 4.87
CA MET A 9 -36.32 2.74 5.82
C MET A 9 -35.25 2.06 6.66
N LEU A 10 -33.96 2.33 6.47
CA LEU A 10 -33.27 3.47 7.09
C LEU A 10 -31.99 3.77 6.28
N VAL A 11 -32.00 4.84 5.49
CA VAL A 11 -30.78 5.52 5.05
C VAL A 11 -30.84 6.90 5.68
N ALA A 12 -30.17 7.05 6.81
CA ALA A 12 -30.01 8.33 7.49
C ALA A 12 -28.72 8.31 8.31
N ALA A 13 -27.57 8.32 7.62
CA ALA A 13 -26.27 8.68 8.21
C ALA A 13 -25.17 9.03 7.18
N LEU A 14 -25.49 9.32 5.91
CA LEU A 14 -24.49 9.71 4.90
C LEU A 14 -24.42 11.22 4.63
N SER A 15 -24.90 12.07 5.55
CA SER A 15 -24.73 13.52 5.45
C SER A 15 -23.45 14.04 6.14
N GLY A 16 -22.44 13.18 6.30
CA GLY A 16 -21.10 13.55 6.81
C GLY A 16 -19.94 13.12 5.89
N CYS A 17 -20.24 12.65 4.68
CA CYS A 17 -19.23 12.10 3.75
C CYS A 17 -18.76 13.09 2.67
N GLU A 18 -19.09 14.39 2.76
CA GLU A 18 -18.55 15.38 1.81
C GLU A 18 -17.06 15.67 2.05
N GLU A 19 -16.54 15.48 3.26
CA GLU A 19 -15.11 15.62 3.57
C GLU A 19 -14.30 14.34 3.30
N ALA A 20 -14.94 13.17 3.28
CA ALA A 20 -14.29 11.89 2.97
C ALA A 20 -14.00 11.70 1.47
N ASN A 21 -14.86 12.20 0.57
CA ASN A 21 -14.60 12.10 -0.87
C ASN A 21 -13.40 12.94 -1.32
N LYS A 22 -13.15 14.10 -0.69
CA LYS A 22 -11.96 14.91 -0.98
C LYS A 22 -10.65 14.27 -0.52
N ALA A 23 -10.69 13.45 0.53
CA ALA A 23 -9.52 12.71 1.00
C ALA A 23 -9.21 11.51 0.09
N ILE A 24 -10.23 10.86 -0.47
CA ILE A 24 -10.08 9.75 -1.43
C ILE A 24 -9.53 10.24 -2.78
N ASP A 25 -10.00 11.38 -3.29
CA ASP A 25 -9.45 11.96 -4.53
C ASP A 25 -8.00 12.43 -4.33
N LYS A 26 -7.67 13.01 -3.17
CA LYS A 26 -6.28 13.40 -2.84
C LYS A 26 -5.36 12.21 -2.61
N ALA A 27 -5.86 11.10 -2.05
CA ALA A 27 -5.08 9.88 -1.90
C ALA A 27 -4.80 9.24 -3.27
N GLN A 28 -5.76 9.28 -4.20
CA GLN A 28 -5.55 8.80 -5.57
C GLN A 28 -4.64 9.72 -6.38
N ASP A 29 -4.74 11.05 -6.24
CA ASP A 29 -3.82 11.99 -6.91
C ASP A 29 -2.42 11.97 -6.32
N ALA A 30 -2.28 11.81 -5.00
CA ALA A 30 -0.99 11.58 -4.36
C ALA A 30 -0.41 10.22 -4.74
N ALA A 31 -1.23 9.17 -4.86
CA ALA A 31 -0.82 7.88 -5.38
C ALA A 31 -0.37 7.98 -6.85
N ASN A 32 -1.11 8.66 -7.73
CA ASN A 32 -0.71 8.87 -9.12
C ASN A 32 0.59 9.69 -9.22
N SER A 33 0.73 10.76 -8.42
CA SER A 33 1.92 11.61 -8.46
C SER A 33 3.14 10.96 -7.80
N ALA A 34 2.95 10.12 -6.77
CA ALA A 34 4.03 9.32 -6.18
C ALA A 34 4.39 8.14 -7.06
N VAL A 35 3.42 7.52 -7.76
CA VAL A 35 3.68 6.54 -8.82
C VAL A 35 4.45 7.17 -9.97
N ASP A 36 4.17 8.40 -10.38
CA ASP A 36 4.95 9.10 -11.42
C ASP A 36 6.37 9.47 -10.92
N THR A 37 6.50 10.00 -9.70
CA THR A 37 7.80 10.40 -9.13
C THR A 37 8.66 9.18 -8.76
N MET A 38 8.03 8.07 -8.35
CA MET A 38 8.70 6.81 -8.12
C MET A 38 8.85 6.00 -9.40
N GLN A 39 8.03 6.16 -10.44
CA GLN A 39 8.35 5.66 -11.78
C GLN A 39 9.64 6.31 -12.27
N GLU A 40 9.83 7.63 -12.11
CA GLU A 40 11.12 8.26 -12.45
C GLU A 40 12.29 7.73 -11.58
N LYS A 41 12.07 7.45 -10.29
CA LYS A 41 13.13 6.86 -9.42
C LYS A 41 13.34 5.36 -9.62
N MET A 42 12.30 4.61 -10.00
CA MET A 42 12.31 3.17 -10.26
C MET A 42 12.56 2.85 -11.73
N GLU A 43 12.53 3.79 -12.67
CA GLU A 43 13.10 3.62 -14.01
C GLU A 43 14.60 3.31 -13.93
N SER A 44 15.26 3.70 -12.82
CA SER A 44 16.65 3.33 -12.50
C SER A 44 16.79 1.93 -11.86
N VAL A 45 15.69 1.35 -11.40
CA VAL A 45 15.63 -0.01 -10.84
C VAL A 45 15.03 -0.90 -11.93
N ASP A 46 15.75 -1.88 -12.45
CA ASP A 46 15.20 -2.76 -13.48
C ASP A 46 14.09 -3.66 -12.89
N LEU A 47 12.88 -3.11 -12.73
CA LEU A 47 11.66 -3.82 -12.37
C LEU A 47 11.08 -4.55 -13.59
N GLY A 48 11.72 -4.48 -14.77
CA GLY A 48 11.33 -5.22 -15.96
C GLY A 48 11.34 -6.73 -15.72
N GLU A 49 12.22 -7.22 -14.84
CA GLU A 49 12.17 -8.62 -14.38
C GLU A 49 10.95 -8.95 -13.51
N LEU A 50 10.37 -7.97 -12.81
CA LEU A 50 9.19 -8.17 -11.95
C LEU A 50 7.90 -8.32 -12.78
N ASN A 51 7.94 -8.11 -14.11
CA ASN A 51 6.79 -8.22 -15.01
C ASN A 51 5.54 -7.54 -14.43
N LEU A 52 5.60 -6.23 -14.16
CA LEU A 52 4.50 -5.48 -13.55
C LEU A 52 3.19 -5.58 -14.35
N GLU A 53 3.27 -5.72 -15.68
CA GLU A 53 2.12 -5.98 -16.56
C GLU A 53 1.45 -7.36 -16.32
N LYS A 54 2.17 -8.32 -15.74
CA LYS A 54 1.61 -9.62 -15.32
C LYS A 54 1.07 -9.62 -13.90
N LEU A 55 1.32 -8.57 -13.13
CA LEU A 55 0.78 -8.47 -11.77
C LEU A 55 -0.74 -8.30 -11.79
N GLY A 56 -1.34 -7.81 -12.88
CA GLY A 56 -2.79 -7.68 -13.00
C GLY A 56 -3.36 -6.94 -11.79
N ASP A 57 -4.26 -7.58 -11.06
CA ASP A 57 -4.87 -7.02 -9.84
C ASP A 57 -3.84 -6.73 -8.71
N ALA A 58 -2.67 -7.39 -8.72
CA ALA A 58 -1.59 -7.16 -7.77
C ALA A 58 -0.80 -5.85 -8.00
N SER A 59 -1.00 -5.15 -9.14
CA SER A 59 -0.34 -3.87 -9.39
C SER A 59 -0.66 -2.84 -8.31
N LYS A 60 -1.91 -2.81 -7.84
CA LYS A 60 -2.36 -1.90 -6.78
C LYS A 60 -1.66 -2.17 -5.45
N SER A 61 -1.37 -3.43 -5.13
CA SER A 61 -0.60 -3.75 -3.91
C SER A 61 0.88 -3.49 -4.07
N ALA A 62 1.42 -3.65 -5.27
CA ALA A 62 2.79 -3.21 -5.56
C ALA A 62 2.92 -1.69 -5.37
N GLU A 63 1.96 -0.91 -5.88
CA GLU A 63 1.89 0.54 -5.67
C GLU A 63 1.73 0.91 -4.18
N ALA A 64 0.82 0.25 -3.47
CA ALA A 64 0.65 0.48 -2.03
C ALA A 64 1.94 0.18 -1.24
N LEU A 65 2.69 -0.85 -1.64
CA LEU A 65 3.95 -1.22 -1.00
C LEU A 65 5.03 -0.17 -1.25
N ILE A 66 5.08 0.36 -2.47
CA ILE A 66 5.96 1.46 -2.87
C ILE A 66 5.66 2.72 -2.05
N LEU A 67 4.39 3.09 -1.91
CA LEU A 67 3.97 4.22 -1.09
C LEU A 67 4.34 4.05 0.39
N ALA A 68 4.11 2.86 0.95
CA ALA A 68 4.46 2.58 2.34
C ALA A 68 5.98 2.63 2.59
N VAL A 69 6.79 2.28 1.59
CA VAL A 69 8.25 2.45 1.63
C VAL A 69 8.65 3.92 1.55
N ASP A 70 7.98 4.73 0.73
CA ASP A 70 8.22 6.18 0.69
C ASP A 70 7.86 6.86 2.01
N GLU A 71 6.77 6.42 2.66
CA GLU A 71 6.45 6.83 4.03
C GLU A 71 7.60 6.50 4.99
N ALA A 72 8.21 5.32 4.90
CA ALA A 72 9.36 4.94 5.73
C ALA A 72 10.62 5.77 5.46
N LEU A 73 10.82 6.22 4.22
CA LEU A 73 11.92 7.11 3.86
C LEU A 73 11.75 8.51 4.43
N ASN A 74 10.51 8.95 4.61
CA ASN A 74 10.15 10.28 5.10
C ASN A 74 9.65 10.27 6.57
N ALA A 75 9.68 9.12 7.24
CA ALA A 75 9.17 8.95 8.60
C ALA A 75 9.95 9.78 9.63
N ASP A 76 9.23 10.33 10.61
CA ASP A 76 9.84 10.92 11.80
C ASP A 76 10.19 9.81 12.80
N PHE A 77 11.48 9.43 12.85
CA PHE A 77 11.98 8.40 13.76
C PHE A 77 11.94 8.79 15.24
N SER A 78 11.61 10.04 15.56
CA SER A 78 11.36 10.46 16.94
C SER A 78 9.90 10.27 17.39
N ASP A 79 8.99 10.04 16.45
CA ASP A 79 7.57 9.82 16.71
C ASP A 79 7.23 8.31 16.63
N PRO A 80 6.98 7.64 17.76
CA PRO A 80 6.66 6.22 17.77
C PRO A 80 5.34 5.88 17.07
N GLU A 81 4.39 6.80 17.00
CA GLU A 81 3.10 6.56 16.31
C GLU A 81 3.30 6.51 14.79
N VAL A 82 4.15 7.40 14.25
CA VAL A 82 4.53 7.38 12.83
C VAL A 82 5.20 6.06 12.49
N LEU A 83 6.16 5.61 13.31
CA LEU A 83 6.86 4.34 13.08
C LEU A 83 5.93 3.13 13.09
N ILE A 84 4.97 3.06 14.03
CA ILE A 84 4.00 1.96 14.11
C ILE A 84 3.08 1.96 12.88
N ASN A 85 2.56 3.11 12.48
CA ASN A 85 1.66 3.23 11.33
C ASN A 85 2.38 2.86 10.03
N THR A 86 3.61 3.34 9.83
CA THR A 86 4.41 2.98 8.67
C THR A 86 4.70 1.48 8.61
N GLN A 87 5.03 0.84 9.75
CA GLN A 87 5.19 -0.61 9.80
C GLN A 87 3.91 -1.36 9.41
N GLU A 88 2.74 -0.85 9.82
CA GLU A 88 1.44 -1.44 9.48
C GLU A 88 1.11 -1.31 8.00
N HIS A 89 1.37 -0.15 7.41
CA HIS A 89 1.18 0.07 5.98
C HIS A 89 2.07 -0.85 5.15
N ILE A 90 3.35 -1.00 5.52
CA ILE A 90 4.27 -1.94 4.86
C ILE A 90 3.79 -3.37 5.04
N ALA A 91 3.38 -3.75 6.25
CA ALA A 91 2.92 -5.10 6.55
C ALA A 91 1.70 -5.48 5.70
N ASN A 92 0.70 -4.61 5.66
CA ASN A 92 -0.52 -4.83 4.90
C ASN A 92 -0.23 -4.87 3.40
N ALA A 93 0.50 -3.88 2.87
CA ALA A 93 0.79 -3.82 1.44
C ALA A 93 1.63 -5.00 0.95
N TYR A 94 2.63 -5.42 1.75
CA TYR A 94 3.44 -6.60 1.44
C TYR A 94 2.58 -7.87 1.45
N LYS A 95 1.75 -8.07 2.48
CA LYS A 95 0.85 -9.21 2.57
C LYS A 95 -0.12 -9.27 1.39
N CYS A 96 -0.68 -8.14 0.99
CA CYS A 96 -1.57 -8.03 -0.16
C CYS A 96 -0.86 -8.35 -1.48
N LEU A 97 0.38 -7.92 -1.64
CA LEU A 97 1.19 -8.28 -2.80
C LEU A 97 1.47 -9.79 -2.83
N VAL A 98 1.79 -10.41 -1.68
CA VAL A 98 1.98 -11.87 -1.58
C VAL A 98 0.70 -12.62 -1.96
N ASP A 99 -0.45 -12.20 -1.41
CA ASP A 99 -1.74 -12.88 -1.62
C ASP A 99 -2.23 -12.77 -3.06
N MET A 100 -1.96 -11.65 -3.74
CA MET A 100 -2.38 -11.42 -5.13
C MET A 100 -1.34 -11.84 -6.17
N SER A 101 -0.10 -12.11 -5.77
CA SER A 101 0.96 -12.57 -6.67
C SER A 101 1.63 -13.84 -6.16
N SER A 102 2.78 -13.74 -5.50
CA SER A 102 3.45 -14.81 -4.79
C SER A 102 4.43 -14.22 -3.78
N GLU A 103 4.81 -15.02 -2.78
CA GLU A 103 5.88 -14.66 -1.82
C GLU A 103 7.18 -14.30 -2.54
N SER A 104 7.60 -15.12 -3.52
CA SER A 104 8.81 -14.88 -4.30
C SER A 104 8.78 -13.58 -5.12
N THR A 105 7.60 -13.12 -5.52
CA THR A 105 7.44 -11.85 -6.24
C THR A 105 7.63 -10.67 -5.28
N ALA A 106 6.96 -10.73 -4.13
CA ALA A 106 7.04 -9.70 -3.10
C ALA A 106 8.46 -9.57 -2.53
N GLU A 107 9.13 -10.70 -2.26
CA GLU A 107 10.51 -10.74 -1.79
C GLU A 107 11.48 -10.10 -2.78
N LYS A 108 11.38 -10.43 -4.07
CA LYS A 108 12.24 -9.85 -5.12
C LYS A 108 12.03 -8.35 -5.26
N MET A 109 10.78 -7.90 -5.18
CA MET A 109 10.46 -6.48 -5.22
C MET A 109 11.05 -5.76 -4.01
N MET A 110 10.88 -6.31 -2.81
CA MET A 110 11.43 -5.73 -1.59
C MET A 110 12.95 -5.72 -1.58
N ALA A 111 13.60 -6.78 -2.08
CA ALA A 111 15.06 -6.82 -2.21
C ALA A 111 15.57 -5.66 -3.09
N LYS A 112 14.95 -5.44 -4.25
CA LYS A 112 15.31 -4.32 -5.15
C LYS A 112 15.09 -2.96 -4.48
N VAL A 113 13.99 -2.79 -3.75
CA VAL A 113 13.75 -1.57 -2.96
C VAL A 113 14.86 -1.37 -1.92
N MET A 114 15.17 -2.39 -1.13
CA MET A 114 16.17 -2.34 -0.06
C MET A 114 17.60 -2.07 -0.55
N GLU A 115 17.91 -2.40 -1.80
CA GLU A 115 19.17 -2.05 -2.46
C GLU A 115 19.31 -0.53 -2.69
N THR A 116 18.20 0.17 -2.93
CA THR A 116 18.21 1.63 -3.19
C THR A 116 18.23 2.49 -1.93
N ILE A 117 17.85 1.91 -0.79
CA ILE A 117 17.77 2.63 0.48
C ILE A 117 19.17 2.73 1.09
N GLY A 118 19.61 3.95 1.40
CA GLY A 118 20.90 4.18 2.07
C GLY A 118 20.80 4.25 3.60
N ASN A 119 19.62 4.59 4.13
CA ASN A 119 19.41 4.79 5.57
C ASN A 119 19.18 3.44 6.28
N PRO A 120 20.01 3.05 7.28
CA PRO A 120 19.88 1.78 7.99
C PRO A 120 18.65 1.71 8.91
N GLU A 121 18.22 2.82 9.52
CA GLU A 121 17.03 2.87 10.37
C GLU A 121 15.76 2.65 9.53
N THR A 122 15.70 3.24 8.33
CA THR A 122 14.64 2.97 7.35
C THR A 122 14.62 1.52 6.91
N LYS A 123 15.79 0.91 6.65
CA LYS A 123 15.87 -0.53 6.31
C LYS A 123 15.28 -1.39 7.42
N THR A 124 15.69 -1.14 8.67
CA THR A 124 15.16 -1.89 9.82
C THR A 124 13.65 -1.69 9.99
N LEU A 125 13.14 -0.47 9.78
CA LEU A 125 11.71 -0.20 9.84
C LEU A 125 10.93 -1.02 8.80
N ILE A 126 11.46 -1.12 7.58
CA ILE A 126 10.86 -1.90 6.49
C ILE A 126 10.92 -3.40 6.78
N GLU A 127 12.07 -3.91 7.23
CA GLU A 127 12.23 -5.31 7.63
C GLU A 127 11.20 -5.70 8.71
N GLN A 128 11.02 -4.86 9.73
CA GLN A 128 10.02 -5.07 10.78
C GLN A 128 8.59 -5.07 10.22
N GLY A 129 8.28 -4.22 9.25
CA GLY A 129 7.00 -4.24 8.55
C GLY A 129 6.77 -5.55 7.80
N VAL A 130 7.78 -6.06 7.08
CA VAL A 130 7.70 -7.33 6.34
C VAL A 130 7.57 -8.53 7.29
N GLU A 131 8.32 -8.56 8.39
CA GLU A 131 8.16 -9.60 9.43
C GLU A 131 6.74 -9.59 10.03
N LYS A 132 6.19 -8.40 10.29
CA LYS A 132 4.80 -8.25 10.75
C LYS A 132 3.80 -8.76 9.70
N ALA A 133 4.08 -8.57 8.42
CA ALA A 133 3.26 -9.11 7.32
C ALA A 133 3.18 -10.64 7.34
N GLN A 134 4.29 -11.32 7.63
CA GLN A 134 4.36 -12.79 7.69
C GLN A 134 3.52 -13.36 8.84
N ALA A 135 3.33 -12.58 9.91
CA ALA A 135 2.44 -12.93 11.01
C ALA A 135 0.95 -12.65 10.72
N ALA A 136 0.64 -11.87 9.67
CA ALA A 136 -0.72 -11.52 9.30
C ALA A 136 -1.38 -12.68 8.52
N LYS A 137 -2.63 -13.01 8.88
CA LYS A 137 -3.38 -14.10 8.24
C LYS A 137 -3.98 -13.70 6.89
N GLU A 138 -4.38 -12.44 6.76
CA GLU A 138 -5.10 -11.92 5.58
C GLU A 138 -4.60 -10.52 5.26
N CYS A 139 -4.56 -10.21 3.96
CA CYS A 139 -4.44 -8.85 3.45
C CYS A 139 -5.63 -7.99 3.88
N VAL A 140 -5.36 -6.80 4.44
CA VAL A 140 -6.36 -5.77 4.71
C VAL A 140 -5.91 -4.50 3.98
N MET A 141 -6.55 -4.21 2.84
CA MET A 141 -6.41 -2.93 2.12
C MET A 141 -7.53 -1.97 2.50
#